data_AF-A0A1W9T7X1-F1
#
_entry.id   AF-A0A1W9T7X1-F1
#
_cell.length_a   1.000
_cell.length_b   1.000
_cell.length_c   1.000
_cell.angle_alpha   90.00
_cell.angle_beta   90.00
_cell.angle_gamma   90.00
#
_symmetry.space_group_name_H-M   'P 1'
#
loop_
_entity.id
_entity.type
_entity.pdbx_description
1 polymer ?
#
loop_
_entity_poly.entity_id
_entity_poly.type
_entity_poly.pdbx_seq_one_letter_code
_entity_poly.pdbx_strand_id
1 'polypeptide(L)' 'MNNEIEMLRQGLTGQRPVDDAVLTSAAVLGDRLEMLKRDSSLFDAVSFSPEVEAMMAEQLTAVAN' A
#
# COMPACT_ATOMS: atom_id res chain seq x y z
N MET A 1 15.47 9.66 -0.44
CA MET A 1 14.11 9.63 0.11
C MET A 1 13.26 9.05 -1.00
N ASN A 2 13.00 7.75 -0.97
CA ASN A 2 12.04 7.20 -1.91
C ASN A 2 10.69 7.83 -1.55
N ASN A 3 9.91 8.27 -2.55
CA ASN A 3 8.56 8.72 -2.29
C ASN A 3 7.68 7.47 -2.41
N GLU A 4 7.51 6.73 -1.31
CA GLU A 4 6.61 5.56 -1.28
C GLU A 4 5.23 5.89 -1.87
N ILE A 5 4.74 7.10 -1.60
CA ILE A 5 3.48 7.62 -2.15
C ILE A 5 3.54 7.77 -3.68
N GLU A 6 4.64 8.28 -4.24
CA GLU A 6 4.78 8.42 -5.69
C GLU A 6 4.97 7.08 -6.38
N MET A 7 5.68 6.13 -5.77
CA MET A 7 5.79 4.77 -6.30
C MET A 7 4.44 4.07 -6.33
N LEU A 8 3.67 4.17 -5.24
CA LEU A 8 2.32 3.63 -5.18
C LEU A 8 1.41 4.27 -6.23
N ARG A 9 1.46 5.60 -6.35
CA ARG A 9 0.68 6.36 -7.34
C ARG A 9 1.02 5.95 -8.76
N GLN A 10 2.29 5.76 -9.10
CA GLN A 10 2.71 5.34 -10.44
C GLN A 10 2.19 3.94 -10.79
N GLY A 11 2.18 3.02 -9.83
CA GLY A 11 1.57 1.69 -10.00
C GLY A 11 0.06 1.76 -10.20
N LEU A 12 -0.65 2.50 -9.35
CA LEU A 12 -2.11 2.65 -9.43
C LEU A 12 -2.59 3.34 -10.70
N THR A 13 -1.85 4.35 -11.16
CA THR A 13 -2.20 5.11 -12.38
C THR A 13 -1.78 4.39 -13.66
N GLY A 14 -1.17 3.21 -13.56
CA GLY A 14 -0.64 2.47 -14.71
C GLY A 14 0.53 3.16 -15.40
N GLN A 15 1.11 4.20 -14.78
CA GLN A 15 2.33 4.84 -15.28
C GLN A 15 3.54 3.89 -15.19
N ARG A 16 3.46 2.88 -14.32
CA ARG A 16 4.42 1.79 -14.25
C ARG A 16 3.71 0.48 -13.88
N PRO A 17 4.29 -0.69 -14.19
CA PRO A 17 3.79 -1.97 -13.72
C PRO A 17 3.83 -2.08 -12.19
N VAL A 18 2.93 -2.86 -11.61
CA VAL A 18 2.94 -3.13 -10.16
C VAL A 18 4.08 -4.10 -9.85
N ASP A 19 5.29 -3.54 -9.75
CA ASP A 19 6.53 -4.27 -9.42
C ASP A 19 6.71 -4.39 -7.89
N ASP A 20 7.63 -5.25 -7.45
CA ASP A 20 8.05 -5.39 -6.04
C ASP A 20 8.31 -4.04 -5.33
N ALA A 21 8.82 -3.04 -6.04
CA ALA A 21 9.07 -1.71 -5.47
C ALA A 21 7.77 -0.95 -5.12
N VAL A 22 6.74 -1.06 -5.97
CA VAL A 22 5.41 -0.46 -5.73
C VAL A 22 4.77 -1.14 -4.52
N LEU A 23 4.88 -2.46 -4.45
CA LEU A 23 4.32 -3.28 -3.39
C LEU A 23 5.03 -3.07 -2.05
N THR A 24 6.36 -3.00 -2.06
CA THR A 24 7.15 -2.65 -0.88
C THR A 24 6.76 -1.26 -0.37
N SER A 25 6.53 -0.30 -1.28
CA SER A 25 6.06 1.04 -0.92
C SER A 25 4.66 1.01 -0.30
N ALA A 26 3.76 0.19 -0.84
CA ALA A 26 2.43 -0.03 -0.30
C ALA A 26 2.50 -0.60 1.13
N ALA A 27 3.30 -1.65 1.33
CA ALA A 27 3.48 -2.30 2.63
C ALA A 27 4.03 -1.34 3.69
N VAL A 28 5.06 -0.55 3.34
CA VAL A 28 5.63 0.47 4.24
C VAL A 28 4.58 1.53 4.63
N LEU A 29 3.74 1.96 3.69
CA LEU A 29 2.66 2.89 4.00
C LEU A 29 1.60 2.23 4.92
N GLY A 30 1.33 0.94 4.75
CA GLY A 30 0.44 0.17 5.62
C GLY A 30 0.98 0.07 7.04
N ASP A 31 2.24 -0.32 7.21
CA ASP A 31 2.90 -0.35 8.52
C ASP A 31 2.88 1.01 9.23
N ARG A 32 3.10 2.10 8.47
CA ARG A 32 3.02 3.46 9.03
C ARG A 32 1.60 3.83 9.46
N LEU A 33 0.59 3.44 8.69
CA LEU A 33 -0.80 3.67 9.05
C LEU A 33 -1.18 2.88 10.30
N GLU A 34 -0.73 1.63 10.43
CA GLU A 34 -0.94 0.81 11.62
C GLU A 34 -0.24 1.39 12.85
N MET A 35 0.98 1.94 12.70
CA MET A 35 1.62 2.70 13.78
C MET A 35 0.78 3.91 14.20
N LEU A 36 0.29 4.70 13.24
CA LEU A 36 -0.57 5.85 13.53
C LEU A 36 -1.87 5.46 14.25
N LYS A 37 -2.51 4.35 13.85
CA LYS A 37 -3.69 3.81 14.54
C LYS A 37 -3.39 3.40 15.97
N ARG A 38 -2.23 2.80 16.23
CA ARG A 38 -1.79 2.44 17.59
C ARG A 38 -1.54 3.67 18.45
N ASP A 39 -0.98 4.73 17.87
CA ASP A 39 -0.73 5.99 18.59
C ASP A 39 -2.01 6.80 18.83
N SER A 40 -3.01 6.71 17.95
CA SER A 40 -4.27 7.42 18.10
C SER A 40 -5.45 6.75 17.39
N SER A 41 -6.54 6.56 18.13
CA SER A 41 -7.82 6.06 17.59
C SER A 41 -8.48 6.99 16.56
N LEU A 42 -7.95 8.21 16.37
CA LEU A 42 -8.39 9.12 15.33
C LEU A 42 -8.15 8.54 13.92
N PHE A 43 -7.17 7.64 13.78
CA PHE A 43 -6.82 7.02 12.50
C PHE A 43 -7.52 5.68 12.25
N ASP A 44 -8.34 5.16 13.17
CA ASP A 44 -9.02 3.87 13.00
C ASP A 44 -9.91 3.82 11.75
N ALA A 45 -10.55 4.94 11.42
CA ALA A 45 -11.40 5.08 10.23
C ALA A 45 -10.60 5.32 8.93
N VAL A 46 -9.28 5.46 9.02
CA VAL A 46 -8.41 5.66 7.86
C VAL A 46 -7.98 4.30 7.33
N SER A 47 -8.33 4.05 6.08
CA SER A 47 -7.93 2.88 5.30
C SER A 47 -7.44 3.31 3.93
N PHE A 48 -6.73 2.43 3.24
CA PHE A 48 -6.40 2.65 1.85
C PHE A 48 -7.65 2.66 0.97
N SER A 49 -7.52 3.21 -0.24
CA SER A 49 -8.60 3.10 -1.21
C SER A 49 -8.79 1.63 -1.65
N PRO A 50 -9.99 1.25 -2.09
CA PRO A 50 -10.27 -0.13 -2.54
C PRO A 50 -9.32 -0.61 -3.63
N GLU A 51 -8.84 0.30 -4.48
CA GLU A 51 -7.87 0.00 -5.55
C GLU A 51 -6.51 -0.46 -4.99
N VAL A 52 -6.03 0.18 -3.92
CA VAL A 52 -4.78 -0.19 -3.26
C VAL A 52 -4.96 -1.51 -2.50
N GLU A 53 -6.08 -1.70 -1.83
CA GLU A 53 -6.37 -2.95 -1.12
C GLU A 53 -6.45 -4.14 -2.09
N ALA A 54 -7.11 -3.97 -3.25
CA ALA A 54 -7.15 -4.98 -4.29
C ALA A 54 -5.74 -5.32 -4.79
N MET A 55 -4.93 -4.30 -5.10
CA MET A 55 -3.56 -4.46 -5.56
C MET A 55 -2.66 -5.18 -4.53
N MET A 56 -2.85 -4.92 -3.24
CA MET A 56 -2.15 -5.63 -2.16
C MET A 56 -2.65 -7.08 -2.01
N ALA A 57 -3.96 -7.32 -2.16
CA ALA A 57 -4.57 -8.65 -2.01
C ALA A 57 -4.22 -9.61 -3.15
N GLU A 58 -4.07 -9.11 -4.38
CA GLU A 58 -3.65 -9.91 -5.54
C GLU A 58 -2.31 -10.62 -5.30
N GLN A 59 -1.40 -10.02 -4.54
CA GLN A 59 -0.11 -10.63 -4.18
C GLN A 59 -0.21 -11.72 -3.12
N LEU A 60 -1.11 -11.60 -2.13
CA LEU A 60 -1.34 -12.70 -1.17
C LEU A 60 -1.79 -13.99 -1.89
N THR A 61 -2.48 -13.82 -3.00
CA THR A 61 -3.00 -14.93 -3.83
C THR A 61 -1.93 -15.46 -4.79
N ALA A 62 -1.00 -14.61 -5.26
CA ALA A 62 0.10 -14.99 -6.15
C ALA A 62 1.24 -15.77 -5.44
N VAL A 63 1.43 -15.54 -4.13
CA VAL A 63 2.45 -16.27 -3.33
C VAL A 63 1.90 -17.61 -2.79
N ALA A 64 0.58 -17.83 -2.86
CA ALA A 64 -0.10 -19.01 -2.35
C ALA A 64 -0.34 -20.12 -3.39
N ASN A 65 0.09 -19.96 -4.65
CA ASN A 65 -0.01 -20.96 -5.72
C ASN A 65 1.35 -21.52 -6.13
#